data_AF-A0A1B9G470-F1
#
_entry.id   AF-A0A1B9G470-F1
#
_cell.length_a   1.000
_cell.length_b   1.000
_cell.length_c   1.000
_cell.angle_alpha   90.00
_cell.angle_beta   90.00
_cell.angle_gamma   90.00
#
_symmetry.space_group_name_H-M   'P 1'
#
loop_
_entity.id
_entity.type
_entity.pdbx_description
1 polymer ?
#
loop_
_entity_poly.entity_id
_entity_poly.type
_entity_poly.pdbx_seq_one_letter_code
_entity_poly.pdbx_strand_id
1 'polypeptide(L)'
;MISNLPISLFATLLVLSGVRAAQYPLTESHSGTTFFDGWRFPAETYDNTTNGDTFWATAQNTSLLYTNEAGRVVLKVDNTSFVPYNEKRYAPKLFSKNSYGPGTVFVMDAVHLPYGCSVWGAFWTQGANWPAGGEIDIFEGINQRKENMMALHTSGGTCTIDQNSQMTGRIDASDCDQSANSGSGCTVYDRNENSYGEAFSQAGGGIFVTEWTNEAIRIWFISRSNIPNSLSATAENFDTSVLGTPTAEYSSSTCSLESLFEPLNIALCGDFAGLPALLEQTCPPLEGDKTCYTTYVIDDASATYANAYFELNYINVYTTNQTAGGDLPSASGIGKSTMTVTAGVSRTVSGGGSAATNGTNAGSGASSSGMRNGVEWGVMGLLGLGLGLVL
;
A
#
# COMPACT_ATOMS: atom_id res chain seq x y z
N MET A 1 -69.90 -28.53 -43.27
CA MET A 1 -69.25 -28.89 -42.00
C MET A 1 -67.84 -28.34 -42.04
N ILE A 2 -67.60 -27.17 -41.44
CA ILE A 2 -66.27 -26.59 -41.29
C ILE A 2 -66.08 -26.41 -39.78
N SER A 3 -65.15 -27.19 -39.24
CA SER A 3 -64.83 -27.28 -37.82
C SER A 3 -63.91 -26.13 -37.40
N ASN A 4 -64.36 -25.30 -36.46
CA ASN A 4 -63.54 -24.31 -35.79
C ASN A 4 -62.70 -24.98 -34.69
N LEU A 5 -61.37 -24.96 -34.83
CA LEU A 5 -60.44 -25.25 -33.73
C LEU A 5 -60.14 -23.97 -32.95
N PRO A 6 -60.15 -24.00 -31.60
CA PRO A 6 -59.70 -22.87 -30.79
C PRO A 6 -58.18 -22.82 -30.73
N ILE A 7 -57.60 -21.67 -31.11
CA ILE A 7 -56.18 -21.36 -30.93
C ILE A 7 -56.01 -20.96 -29.45
N SER A 8 -55.37 -21.83 -28.67
CA SER A 8 -55.02 -21.54 -27.28
C SER A 8 -53.76 -20.66 -27.25
N LEU A 9 -53.92 -19.41 -26.81
CA LEU A 9 -52.84 -18.44 -26.68
C LEU A 9 -52.09 -18.71 -25.37
N PHE A 10 -50.94 -19.39 -25.44
CA PHE A 10 -50.03 -19.49 -24.30
C PHE A 10 -49.33 -18.13 -24.11
N ALA A 11 -49.71 -17.41 -23.06
CA ALA A 11 -48.98 -16.23 -22.60
C ALA A 11 -47.72 -16.68 -21.84
N THR A 12 -46.56 -16.57 -22.48
CA THR A 12 -45.26 -16.81 -21.85
C THR A 12 -44.98 -15.65 -20.88
N LEU A 13 -45.08 -15.92 -19.58
CA LEU A 13 -44.73 -14.96 -18.53
C LEU A 13 -43.19 -14.85 -18.49
N LEU A 14 -42.64 -13.80 -19.12
CA LEU A 14 -41.23 -13.43 -18.98
C LEU A 14 -40.98 -12.99 -17.53
N VAL A 15 -40.45 -13.90 -16.72
CA VAL A 15 -39.90 -13.54 -15.41
C VAL A 15 -38.61 -12.77 -15.68
N LEU A 16 -38.68 -11.44 -15.63
CA LEU A 16 -37.48 -10.62 -15.53
C LEU A 16 -36.83 -10.95 -14.18
N SER A 17 -35.83 -11.82 -14.20
CA SER A 17 -34.87 -11.94 -13.11
C SER A 17 -34.16 -10.59 -12.99
N GLY A 18 -34.67 -9.70 -12.14
CA GLY A 18 -33.98 -8.47 -11.83
C GLY A 18 -32.63 -8.84 -11.25
N VAL A 19 -31.55 -8.55 -11.99
CA VAL A 19 -30.19 -8.55 -11.45
C VAL A 19 -30.21 -7.50 -10.34
N ARG A 20 -30.28 -7.94 -9.08
CA ARG A 20 -30.07 -7.03 -7.96
C ARG A 20 -28.61 -6.61 -8.03
N ALA A 21 -28.37 -5.30 -8.19
CA ALA A 21 -27.04 -4.75 -7.98
C ALA A 21 -26.52 -5.19 -6.61
N ALA A 22 -25.26 -5.61 -6.53
CA ALA A 22 -24.63 -5.94 -5.27
C ALA A 22 -24.57 -4.66 -4.42
N GLN A 23 -25.15 -4.71 -3.22
CA GLN A 23 -25.09 -3.63 -2.25
C GLN A 23 -24.30 -4.09 -1.04
N TYR A 24 -23.26 -3.34 -0.70
CA TYR A 24 -22.38 -3.64 0.43
C TYR A 24 -22.65 -2.62 1.54
N PRO A 25 -23.12 -3.02 2.73
CA PRO A 25 -23.35 -2.09 3.82
C PRO A 25 -22.03 -1.62 4.42
N LEU A 26 -21.96 -0.35 4.81
CA LEU A 26 -20.80 0.23 5.49
C LEU A 26 -20.57 -0.49 6.82
N THR A 27 -19.37 -1.03 7.00
CA THR A 27 -18.99 -1.77 8.21
C THR A 27 -17.95 -1.01 9.02
N GLU A 28 -16.96 -0.42 8.34
CA GLU A 28 -15.92 0.39 8.97
C GLU A 28 -15.67 1.68 8.20
N SER A 29 -15.44 2.77 8.92
CA SER A 29 -15.02 4.05 8.35
C SER A 29 -13.86 4.62 9.15
N HIS A 30 -12.69 4.65 8.53
CA HIS A 30 -11.46 5.16 9.10
C HIS A 30 -11.20 6.55 8.53
N SER A 31 -11.42 7.59 9.33
CA SER A 31 -11.23 8.99 8.90
C SER A 31 -10.92 9.91 10.09
N GLY A 32 -10.39 11.10 9.79
CA GLY A 32 -10.14 12.13 10.81
C GLY A 32 -9.31 11.65 12.00
N THR A 33 -9.70 12.07 13.20
CA THR A 33 -9.00 11.74 14.44
C THR A 33 -9.20 10.30 14.87
N THR A 34 -10.26 9.63 14.41
CA THR A 34 -10.57 8.22 14.73
C THR A 34 -9.95 7.25 13.74
N PHE A 35 -9.27 7.73 12.70
CA PHE A 35 -8.62 6.87 11.70
C PHE A 35 -7.78 5.78 12.37
N PHE A 36 -6.87 6.15 13.28
CA PHE A 36 -5.93 5.22 13.90
C PHE A 36 -6.60 4.19 14.83
N ASP A 37 -7.88 4.32 15.16
CA ASP A 37 -8.61 3.35 15.99
C ASP A 37 -8.80 2.02 15.25
N GLY A 38 -8.82 2.03 13.91
CA GLY A 38 -8.90 0.83 13.06
C GLY A 38 -7.57 0.13 12.81
N TRP A 39 -6.45 0.72 13.22
CA TRP A 39 -5.12 0.31 12.76
C TRP A 39 -4.19 -0.08 13.91
N ARG A 40 -3.19 -0.89 13.58
CA ARG A 40 -2.08 -1.28 14.45
C ARG A 40 -0.76 -1.09 13.74
N PHE A 41 0.31 -0.93 14.52
CA PHE A 41 1.67 -0.87 14.01
C PHE A 41 2.25 -2.29 13.85
N PRO A 42 3.23 -2.48 12.94
CA PRO A 42 4.06 -3.67 12.90
C PRO A 42 4.72 -3.97 14.25
N ALA A 43 5.05 -5.24 14.48
CA ALA A 43 5.88 -5.63 15.63
C ALA A 43 7.37 -5.37 15.33
N GLU A 44 7.75 -5.53 14.06
CA GLU A 44 9.05 -5.12 13.56
C GLU A 44 9.21 -3.59 13.60
N THR A 45 10.44 -3.12 13.75
CA THR A 45 10.76 -1.69 13.81
C THR A 45 11.34 -1.13 12.52
N TYR A 46 11.63 -1.99 11.55
CA TYR A 46 12.23 -1.65 10.26
C TYR A 46 11.68 -2.54 9.15
N ASP A 47 11.90 -2.14 7.91
CA ASP A 47 11.51 -2.94 6.75
C ASP A 47 12.41 -4.18 6.59
N ASN A 48 11.89 -5.32 7.04
CA ASN A 48 12.51 -6.63 6.92
C ASN A 48 11.84 -7.50 5.85
N THR A 49 10.75 -7.03 5.22
CA THR A 49 9.96 -7.79 4.25
C THR A 49 10.38 -7.49 2.82
N THR A 50 10.71 -6.23 2.55
CA THR A 50 11.07 -5.73 1.20
C THR A 50 12.46 -5.10 1.17
N ASN A 51 13.25 -5.34 2.21
CA ASN A 51 14.63 -4.87 2.39
C ASN A 51 14.80 -3.35 2.25
N GLY A 52 13.75 -2.57 2.52
CA GLY A 52 13.79 -1.12 2.45
C GLY A 52 14.67 -0.45 3.51
N ASP A 53 15.08 0.78 3.21
CA ASP A 53 15.91 1.61 4.08
C ASP A 53 15.10 2.46 5.04
N THR A 54 14.18 1.80 5.72
CA THR A 54 13.11 2.43 6.49
C THR A 54 13.02 1.91 7.92
N PHE A 55 12.86 2.81 8.88
CA PHE A 55 12.32 2.53 10.20
C PHE A 55 10.82 2.85 10.25
N TRP A 56 10.04 2.04 10.96
CA TRP A 56 8.59 2.26 11.04
C TRP A 56 8.24 3.34 12.07
N ALA A 57 7.56 4.37 11.58
CA ALA A 57 7.02 5.46 12.37
C ALA A 57 5.86 4.99 13.23
N THR A 58 5.86 5.40 14.49
CA THR A 58 4.77 5.24 15.44
C THR A 58 4.51 6.57 16.15
N ALA A 59 3.37 6.67 16.84
CA ALA A 59 3.06 7.85 17.66
C ALA A 59 4.05 8.04 18.84
N GLN A 60 4.81 7.00 19.20
CA GLN A 60 5.76 7.04 20.32
C GLN A 60 7.15 7.52 19.91
N ASN A 61 7.55 7.31 18.65
CA ASN A 61 8.91 7.61 18.19
C ASN A 61 8.98 8.83 17.25
N THR A 62 7.87 9.24 16.63
CA THR A 62 7.84 10.35 15.67
C THR A 62 6.52 11.14 15.71
N SER A 63 6.47 12.26 15.01
CA SER A 63 5.26 13.06 14.76
C SER A 63 4.81 13.01 13.29
N LEU A 64 5.12 11.91 12.60
CA LEU A 64 4.91 11.77 11.15
C LEU A 64 3.50 11.29 10.78
N LEU A 65 2.70 10.89 11.76
CA LEU A 65 1.36 10.35 11.60
C LEU A 65 0.40 11.24 12.39
N TYR A 66 -0.48 11.94 11.70
CA TYR A 66 -1.36 12.93 12.32
C TYR A 66 -2.60 13.23 11.48
N THR A 67 -3.58 13.89 12.09
CA THR A 67 -4.69 14.51 11.38
C THR A 67 -4.39 15.99 11.21
N ASN A 68 -4.48 16.51 9.98
CA ASN A 68 -4.23 17.92 9.70
C ASN A 68 -5.46 18.80 10.03
N GLU A 69 -5.30 20.12 9.91
CA GLU A 69 -6.36 21.10 10.24
C GLU A 69 -7.62 20.96 9.36
N ALA A 70 -7.48 20.35 8.18
CA ALA A 70 -8.61 20.06 7.29
C ALA A 70 -9.32 18.75 7.64
N GLY A 71 -8.93 18.07 8.73
CA GLY A 71 -9.51 16.79 9.16
C GLY A 71 -9.02 15.58 8.36
N ARG A 72 -7.98 15.73 7.53
CA ARG A 72 -7.42 14.64 6.72
C ARG A 72 -6.27 13.97 7.43
N VAL A 73 -6.10 12.67 7.19
CA VAL A 73 -5.05 11.86 7.80
C VAL A 73 -3.79 11.98 6.96
N VAL A 74 -2.67 12.34 7.58
CA VAL A 74 -1.36 12.44 6.94
C VAL A 74 -0.44 11.38 7.50
N LEU A 75 0.15 10.58 6.61
CA LEU A 75 1.13 9.54 6.91
C LEU A 75 2.35 9.81 6.02
N LYS A 76 3.45 10.29 6.60
CA LYS A 76 4.58 10.83 5.82
C LYS A 76 5.94 10.25 6.19
N VAL A 77 6.85 10.25 5.22
CA VAL A 77 8.28 10.01 5.45
C VAL A 77 8.91 11.18 6.21
N ASP A 78 9.89 10.91 7.07
CA ASP A 78 10.71 11.94 7.70
C ASP A 78 11.51 12.73 6.66
N ASN A 79 11.14 13.98 6.46
CA ASN A 79 11.80 14.91 5.56
C ASN A 79 12.48 16.07 6.31
N THR A 80 12.87 15.86 7.58
CA THR A 80 13.44 16.92 8.42
C THR A 80 14.74 16.52 9.12
N SER A 81 14.91 15.24 9.45
CA SER A 81 16.11 14.77 10.14
C SER A 81 17.26 14.52 9.18
N PHE A 82 18.48 14.81 9.66
CA PHE A 82 19.71 14.26 9.11
C PHE A 82 19.83 12.79 9.52
N VAL A 83 20.04 11.89 8.55
CA VAL A 83 20.18 10.44 8.80
C VAL A 83 21.64 10.02 8.58
N PRO A 84 22.38 9.59 9.61
CA PRO A 84 23.76 9.13 9.45
C PRO A 84 23.89 7.89 8.55
N TYR A 85 25.07 7.69 7.98
CA TYR A 85 25.41 6.43 7.33
C TYR A 85 25.24 5.24 8.28
N ASN A 86 24.73 4.11 7.77
CA ASN A 86 24.27 2.92 8.50
C ASN A 86 23.00 3.11 9.35
N GLU A 87 22.31 4.26 9.28
CA GLU A 87 20.97 4.47 9.85
C GLU A 87 19.89 4.48 8.76
N LYS A 88 18.62 4.32 9.16
CA LYS A 88 17.45 4.32 8.26
C LYS A 88 16.54 5.51 8.54
N ARG A 89 15.68 5.84 7.58
CA ARG A 89 14.74 6.98 7.68
C ARG A 89 13.37 6.52 8.15
N TYR A 90 12.71 7.31 8.99
CA TYR A 90 11.37 6.94 9.48
C TYR A 90 10.29 7.14 8.41
N ALA A 91 9.38 6.16 8.28
CA ALA A 91 8.23 6.21 7.37
C ALA A 91 7.04 5.37 7.91
N PRO A 92 5.81 5.59 7.44
CA PRO A 92 4.64 4.86 7.93
C PRO A 92 4.61 3.39 7.48
N LYS A 93 4.15 2.52 8.38
CA LYS A 93 3.54 1.21 8.08
C LYS A 93 2.44 0.93 9.10
N LEU A 94 1.24 0.66 8.62
CA LEU A 94 0.05 0.36 9.42
C LEU A 94 -0.61 -0.91 8.88
N PHE A 95 -1.28 -1.65 9.75
CA PHE A 95 -2.14 -2.78 9.39
C PHE A 95 -3.54 -2.54 9.95
N SER A 96 -4.57 -2.93 9.21
CA SER A 96 -5.91 -3.06 9.77
C SER A 96 -5.90 -4.00 10.98
N LYS A 97 -6.78 -3.74 11.94
CA LYS A 97 -7.01 -4.64 13.08
C LYS A 97 -7.81 -5.87 12.67
N ASN A 98 -8.73 -5.69 11.73
CA ASN A 98 -9.58 -6.75 11.20
C ASN A 98 -9.03 -7.30 9.89
N SER A 99 -9.36 -8.56 9.60
CA SER A 99 -9.18 -9.17 8.29
C SER A 99 -10.53 -9.33 7.61
N TYR A 100 -10.52 -9.40 6.28
CA TYR A 100 -11.72 -9.46 5.47
C TYR A 100 -11.63 -10.63 4.50
N GLY A 101 -12.78 -11.02 3.94
CA GLY A 101 -12.91 -12.10 2.98
C GLY A 101 -13.78 -11.69 1.78
N PRO A 102 -14.01 -12.61 0.81
CA PRO A 102 -14.90 -12.37 -0.32
C PRO A 102 -16.29 -11.91 0.13
N GLY A 103 -16.85 -10.90 -0.54
CA GLY A 103 -18.03 -10.15 -0.10
C GLY A 103 -17.70 -8.78 0.50
N THR A 104 -16.53 -8.22 0.16
CA THR A 104 -16.01 -6.98 0.75
C THR A 104 -15.65 -5.97 -0.34
N VAL A 105 -15.88 -4.68 -0.06
CA VAL A 105 -15.43 -3.55 -0.86
C VAL A 105 -14.57 -2.64 0.01
N PHE A 106 -13.34 -2.39 -0.45
CA PHE A 106 -12.44 -1.39 0.12
C PHE A 106 -12.53 -0.10 -0.68
N VAL A 107 -12.57 1.04 0.01
CA VAL A 107 -12.57 2.37 -0.64
C VAL A 107 -11.55 3.27 0.05
N MET A 108 -10.48 3.61 -0.66
CA MET A 108 -9.50 4.61 -0.24
C MET A 108 -9.76 5.91 -0.99
N ASP A 109 -10.10 6.97 -0.27
CA ASP A 109 -10.19 8.33 -0.80
C ASP A 109 -8.97 9.15 -0.35
N ALA A 110 -8.16 9.57 -1.32
CA ALA A 110 -6.95 10.34 -1.09
C ALA A 110 -6.93 11.64 -1.91
N VAL A 111 -6.31 12.67 -1.34
CA VAL A 111 -5.97 13.92 -2.06
C VAL A 111 -4.50 13.97 -2.46
N HIS A 112 -3.66 13.18 -1.80
CA HIS A 112 -2.24 13.03 -2.11
C HIS A 112 -1.79 11.59 -1.87
N LEU A 113 -0.95 11.06 -2.76
CA LEU A 113 -0.29 9.76 -2.64
C LEU A 113 1.23 9.96 -2.63
N PRO A 114 1.99 9.13 -1.92
CA PRO A 114 3.44 9.31 -1.82
C PRO A 114 4.13 9.06 -3.16
N TYR A 115 5.03 9.97 -3.55
CA TYR A 115 5.91 9.79 -4.69
C TYR A 115 7.23 10.53 -4.51
N GLY A 116 8.22 10.19 -5.33
CA GLY A 116 9.56 10.78 -5.29
C GLY A 116 10.64 9.71 -5.45
N CYS A 117 11.86 10.10 -5.78
CA CYS A 117 12.94 9.14 -5.94
C CYS A 117 13.18 8.34 -4.66
N SER A 118 13.37 7.03 -4.80
CA SER A 118 13.40 5.99 -3.76
C SER A 118 12.07 5.64 -3.08
N VAL A 119 11.01 6.43 -3.26
CA VAL A 119 9.74 6.20 -2.58
C VAL A 119 9.04 4.99 -3.16
N TRP A 120 8.56 4.09 -2.30
CA TRP A 120 7.69 2.97 -2.63
C TRP A 120 6.44 3.04 -1.76
N GLY A 121 5.36 3.58 -2.31
CA GLY A 121 4.08 3.69 -1.60
C GLY A 121 3.15 2.54 -1.94
N ALA A 122 2.44 2.01 -0.95
CA ALA A 122 1.46 0.96 -1.15
C ALA A 122 0.24 1.08 -0.22
N PHE A 123 -0.93 0.78 -0.77
CA PHE A 123 -2.16 0.41 -0.05
C PHE A 123 -2.63 -0.90 -0.68
N TRP A 124 -2.62 -1.95 0.12
CA TRP A 124 -2.65 -3.31 -0.36
C TRP A 124 -3.34 -4.20 0.68
N THR A 125 -3.40 -5.49 0.40
CA THR A 125 -3.91 -6.50 1.33
C THR A 125 -3.03 -7.73 1.34
N GLN A 126 -2.94 -8.43 2.46
CA GLN A 126 -2.14 -9.67 2.58
C GLN A 126 -2.79 -10.73 3.47
N GLY A 127 -2.62 -11.99 3.10
CA GLY A 127 -2.99 -13.12 3.94
C GLY A 127 -2.01 -13.35 5.08
N ALA A 128 -2.45 -14.09 6.11
CA ALA A 128 -1.60 -14.41 7.26
C ALA A 128 -0.36 -15.24 6.89
N ASN A 129 -0.46 -16.07 5.85
CA ASN A 129 0.58 -16.99 5.40
C ASN A 129 1.11 -16.59 4.02
N TRP A 130 1.82 -15.47 3.91
CA TRP A 130 2.34 -15.01 2.61
C TRP A 130 3.39 -15.97 2.01
N PRO A 131 3.40 -16.23 0.67
CA PRO A 131 2.44 -15.77 -0.34
C PRO A 131 1.22 -16.71 -0.50
N ALA A 132 1.16 -17.82 0.25
CA ALA A 132 0.08 -18.80 0.16
C ALA A 132 -1.32 -18.26 0.54
N GLY A 133 -1.37 -17.25 1.41
CA GLY A 133 -2.58 -16.53 1.78
C GLY A 133 -3.02 -15.48 0.76
N GLY A 134 -2.20 -15.20 -0.26
CA GLY A 134 -2.44 -14.19 -1.28
C GLY A 134 -2.14 -12.76 -0.83
N GLU A 135 -2.09 -11.88 -1.82
CA GLU A 135 -1.96 -10.42 -1.67
C GLU A 135 -2.63 -9.71 -2.85
N ILE A 136 -3.26 -8.56 -2.55
CA ILE A 136 -3.89 -7.67 -3.54
C ILE A 136 -3.28 -6.28 -3.39
N ASP A 137 -2.54 -5.83 -4.39
CA ASP A 137 -2.03 -4.47 -4.48
C ASP A 137 -3.04 -3.58 -5.17
N ILE A 138 -3.63 -2.67 -4.39
CA ILE A 138 -4.71 -1.79 -4.84
C ILE A 138 -4.12 -0.50 -5.40
N PHE A 139 -3.27 0.12 -4.59
CA PHE A 139 -2.39 1.20 -4.99
C PHE A 139 -0.96 0.74 -4.70
N GLU A 140 -0.12 0.78 -5.72
CA GLU A 140 1.31 0.57 -5.57
C GLU A 140 2.06 1.40 -6.62
N GLY A 141 3.10 2.10 -6.17
CA GLY A 141 3.96 2.82 -7.08
C GLY A 141 5.33 3.11 -6.49
N ILE A 142 6.30 3.21 -7.40
CA ILE A 142 7.68 3.48 -7.07
C ILE A 142 8.20 4.73 -7.78
N ASN A 143 9.13 5.41 -7.12
CA ASN A 143 9.91 6.50 -7.66
C ASN A 143 9.00 7.62 -8.22
N GLN A 144 9.37 8.18 -9.38
CA GLN A 144 8.56 9.17 -10.09
C GLN A 144 7.84 8.55 -11.30
N ARG A 145 7.37 7.29 -11.17
CA ARG A 145 6.43 6.72 -12.14
C ARG A 145 5.18 7.60 -12.26
N LYS A 146 4.39 7.35 -13.30
CA LYS A 146 3.19 8.14 -13.62
C LYS A 146 1.88 7.35 -13.56
N GLU A 147 1.99 6.04 -13.46
CA GLU A 147 0.84 5.13 -13.51
C GLU A 147 0.83 4.30 -12.22
N ASN A 148 -0.36 4.11 -11.64
CA ASN A 148 -0.56 3.14 -10.57
C ASN A 148 -0.33 1.72 -11.09
N MET A 149 0.21 0.87 -10.23
CA MET A 149 0.36 -0.54 -10.45
C MET A 149 -0.63 -1.30 -9.55
N MET A 150 -1.41 -2.21 -10.14
CA MET A 150 -2.25 -3.15 -9.40
C MET A 150 -1.74 -4.56 -9.66
N ALA A 151 -1.64 -5.38 -8.63
CA ALA A 151 -1.11 -6.73 -8.75
C ALA A 151 -1.83 -7.72 -7.85
N LEU A 152 -1.78 -9.00 -8.21
CA LEU A 152 -1.99 -10.10 -7.27
C LEU A 152 -0.72 -10.93 -7.15
N HIS A 153 -0.46 -11.32 -5.91
CA HIS A 153 0.60 -12.27 -5.55
C HIS A 153 -0.04 -13.50 -4.91
N THR A 154 0.33 -14.68 -5.41
CA THR A 154 -0.22 -15.98 -4.98
C THR A 154 0.88 -17.04 -4.97
N SER A 155 0.53 -18.28 -4.62
CA SER A 155 1.41 -19.43 -4.77
C SER A 155 0.65 -20.62 -5.33
N GLY A 156 1.33 -21.48 -6.09
CA GLY A 156 0.77 -22.72 -6.63
C GLY A 156 0.52 -22.72 -8.13
N GLY A 157 0.80 -21.60 -8.83
CA GLY A 157 0.84 -21.52 -10.29
C GLY A 157 -0.50 -21.62 -11.03
N THR A 158 -1.64 -21.54 -10.33
CA THR A 158 -2.97 -21.65 -10.97
C THR A 158 -3.65 -20.33 -11.23
N CYS A 159 -3.22 -19.26 -10.55
CA CYS A 159 -3.81 -17.94 -10.63
C CYS A 159 -3.19 -17.15 -11.78
N THR A 160 -4.01 -16.87 -12.79
CA THR A 160 -3.60 -16.11 -13.97
C THR A 160 -4.71 -15.16 -14.43
N ILE A 161 -4.29 -14.04 -15.05
CA ILE A 161 -5.18 -13.09 -15.72
C ILE A 161 -5.48 -13.59 -17.14
N ASP A 162 -6.77 -13.65 -17.51
CA ASP A 162 -7.16 -13.83 -18.92
C ASP A 162 -6.87 -12.55 -19.69
N GLN A 163 -6.05 -12.65 -20.75
CA GLN A 163 -5.69 -11.55 -21.64
C GLN A 163 -6.90 -10.91 -22.35
N ASN A 164 -8.06 -11.59 -22.37
CA ASN A 164 -9.31 -11.08 -22.94
C ASN A 164 -10.26 -10.48 -21.90
N SER A 165 -9.84 -10.39 -20.64
CA SER A 165 -10.63 -9.78 -19.56
C SER A 165 -11.04 -8.36 -19.93
N GLN A 166 -12.29 -8.01 -19.65
CA GLN A 166 -12.82 -6.68 -19.94
C GLN A 166 -12.39 -5.70 -18.85
N MET A 167 -11.17 -5.17 -18.98
CA MET A 167 -10.60 -4.17 -18.08
C MET A 167 -10.00 -2.98 -18.85
N THR A 168 -9.93 -1.81 -18.24
CA THR A 168 -9.37 -0.59 -18.88
C THR A 168 -7.86 -0.48 -18.73
N GLY A 169 -7.24 -1.23 -17.82
CA GLY A 169 -5.80 -1.27 -17.59
C GLY A 169 -5.01 -2.06 -18.64
N ARG A 170 -3.68 -1.94 -18.57
CA ARG A 170 -2.73 -2.68 -19.42
C ARG A 170 -2.13 -3.83 -18.60
N ILE A 171 -2.38 -5.06 -19.01
CA ILE A 171 -1.73 -6.24 -18.44
C ILE A 171 -0.25 -6.20 -18.82
N ASP A 172 0.63 -6.23 -17.82
CA ASP A 172 2.09 -6.31 -17.97
C ASP A 172 2.58 -7.74 -17.72
N ALA A 173 2.01 -8.37 -16.70
CA ALA A 173 2.29 -9.75 -16.33
C ALA A 173 0.98 -10.48 -16.00
N SER A 174 0.80 -11.70 -16.49
CA SER A 174 -0.45 -12.44 -16.32
C SER A 174 -0.38 -13.59 -15.33
N ASP A 175 0.81 -14.02 -14.91
CA ASP A 175 0.99 -15.10 -13.93
C ASP A 175 1.12 -14.53 -12.53
N CYS A 176 0.20 -14.89 -11.62
CA CYS A 176 0.14 -14.30 -10.29
C CYS A 176 0.99 -15.06 -9.28
N ASP A 177 1.67 -16.14 -9.67
CA ASP A 177 2.55 -16.87 -8.76
C ASP A 177 3.79 -16.05 -8.39
N GLN A 178 4.13 -16.00 -7.11
CA GLN A 178 5.27 -15.24 -6.61
C GLN A 178 6.62 -15.69 -7.19
N SER A 179 6.72 -16.93 -7.69
CA SER A 179 7.92 -17.42 -8.37
C SER A 179 8.01 -16.98 -9.84
N ALA A 180 6.94 -16.42 -10.39
CA ALA A 180 6.90 -15.87 -11.74
C ALA A 180 7.30 -14.38 -11.78
N ASN A 181 7.55 -13.87 -12.99
CA ASN A 181 7.73 -12.43 -13.28
C ASN A 181 8.73 -11.69 -12.37
N SER A 182 9.78 -12.38 -11.93
CA SER A 182 10.75 -11.82 -10.97
C SER A 182 10.12 -11.32 -9.66
N GLY A 183 9.01 -11.94 -9.24
CA GLY A 183 8.31 -11.63 -8.01
C GLY A 183 7.26 -10.52 -8.11
N SER A 184 6.96 -9.99 -9.30
CA SER A 184 5.96 -8.92 -9.48
C SER A 184 4.51 -9.39 -9.47
N GLY A 185 4.27 -10.70 -9.34
CA GLY A 185 2.94 -11.28 -9.49
C GLY A 185 2.34 -10.97 -10.87
N CYS A 186 1.01 -10.93 -10.95
CA CYS A 186 0.31 -10.58 -12.18
C CYS A 186 -0.14 -9.12 -12.12
N THR A 187 0.50 -8.30 -12.94
CA THR A 187 0.46 -6.85 -12.84
C THR A 187 -0.40 -6.23 -13.94
N VAL A 188 -1.23 -5.27 -13.56
CA VAL A 188 -2.00 -4.40 -14.44
C VAL A 188 -1.64 -2.94 -14.12
N TYR A 189 -1.17 -2.20 -15.12
CA TYR A 189 -0.96 -0.76 -14.99
C TYR A 189 -2.24 0.00 -15.36
N ASP A 190 -2.56 1.04 -14.59
CA ASP A 190 -3.57 2.01 -14.99
C ASP A 190 -3.04 2.84 -16.17
N ARG A 191 -3.86 3.03 -17.22
CA ARG A 191 -3.51 3.87 -18.37
C ARG A 191 -3.72 5.37 -18.10
N ASN A 192 -4.39 5.72 -16.99
CA ASN A 192 -4.63 7.08 -16.59
C ASN A 192 -3.47 7.60 -15.75
N GLU A 193 -2.71 8.57 -16.27
CA GLU A 193 -1.59 9.17 -15.52
C GLU A 193 -2.04 9.92 -14.24
N ASN A 194 -3.34 10.25 -14.10
CA ASN A 194 -3.84 10.80 -12.83
C ASN A 194 -3.91 9.76 -11.70
N SER A 195 -3.59 8.49 -11.95
CA SER A 195 -3.66 7.40 -10.96
C SER A 195 -2.50 7.39 -9.97
N TYR A 196 -1.39 8.08 -10.24
CA TYR A 196 -0.22 8.10 -9.36
C TYR A 196 0.55 9.42 -9.45
N GLY A 197 1.39 9.68 -8.44
CA GLY A 197 2.41 10.72 -8.50
C GLY A 197 1.88 12.15 -8.49
N GLU A 198 2.63 13.03 -9.15
CA GLU A 198 2.31 14.46 -9.20
C GLU A 198 0.95 14.74 -9.85
N ALA A 199 0.62 14.01 -10.93
CA ALA A 199 -0.64 14.19 -11.65
C ALA A 199 -1.88 13.83 -10.80
N PHE A 200 -1.79 12.78 -9.96
CA PHE A 200 -2.83 12.46 -8.97
C PHE A 200 -3.07 13.67 -8.04
N SER A 201 -1.99 14.21 -7.47
CA SER A 201 -2.06 15.31 -6.51
C SER A 201 -2.57 16.61 -7.14
N GLN A 202 -2.12 16.94 -8.36
CA GLN A 202 -2.59 18.11 -9.11
C GLN A 202 -4.07 17.99 -9.53
N ALA A 203 -4.58 16.77 -9.72
CA ALA A 203 -5.99 16.53 -9.99
C ALA A 203 -6.89 16.65 -8.75
N GLY A 204 -6.33 16.92 -7.56
CA GLY A 204 -7.06 16.88 -6.29
C GLY A 204 -7.31 15.45 -5.77
N GLY A 205 -6.51 14.51 -6.26
CA GLY A 205 -6.53 13.09 -5.95
C GLY A 205 -7.64 12.31 -6.63
N GLY A 206 -8.20 11.35 -5.89
CA GLY A 206 -9.20 10.42 -6.41
C GLY A 206 -9.53 9.32 -5.40
N ILE A 207 -10.29 8.33 -5.86
CA ILE A 207 -10.63 7.14 -5.09
C ILE A 207 -10.10 5.89 -5.77
N PHE A 208 -9.62 4.97 -4.94
CA PHE A 208 -9.42 3.57 -5.30
C PHE A 208 -10.55 2.76 -4.68
N VAL A 209 -11.17 1.91 -5.49
CA VAL A 209 -12.24 1.00 -5.07
C VAL A 209 -11.82 -0.41 -5.43
N THR A 210 -11.88 -1.33 -4.47
CA THR A 210 -11.60 -2.75 -4.69
C THR A 210 -12.80 -3.57 -4.26
N GLU A 211 -13.49 -4.20 -5.20
CA GLU A 211 -14.54 -5.18 -4.93
C GLU A 211 -13.92 -6.58 -4.96
N TRP A 212 -14.04 -7.30 -3.85
CA TRP A 212 -13.60 -8.69 -3.74
C TRP A 212 -14.80 -9.58 -3.48
N THR A 213 -15.14 -10.44 -4.45
CA THR A 213 -16.24 -11.40 -4.36
C THR A 213 -15.72 -12.82 -4.57
N ASN A 214 -16.63 -13.81 -4.57
CA ASN A 214 -16.28 -15.19 -4.92
C ASN A 214 -16.12 -15.39 -6.44
N GLU A 215 -16.47 -14.38 -7.23
CA GLU A 215 -16.38 -14.40 -8.69
C GLU A 215 -15.09 -13.73 -9.18
N ALA A 216 -14.75 -12.57 -8.62
CA ALA A 216 -13.54 -11.84 -9.01
C ALA A 216 -13.06 -10.86 -7.94
N ILE A 217 -11.82 -10.43 -8.10
CA ILE A 217 -11.28 -9.20 -7.52
C ILE A 217 -11.27 -8.15 -8.63
N ARG A 218 -11.90 -7.01 -8.39
CA ARG A 218 -11.97 -5.89 -9.33
C ARG A 218 -11.47 -4.62 -8.66
N ILE A 219 -10.65 -3.86 -9.37
CA ILE A 219 -10.06 -2.62 -8.87
C ILE A 219 -10.37 -1.49 -9.84
N TRP A 220 -10.84 -0.37 -9.31
CA TRP A 220 -11.09 0.87 -10.06
C TRP A 220 -10.29 2.01 -9.46
N PHE A 221 -9.77 2.86 -10.34
CA PHE A 221 -9.35 4.21 -9.98
C PHE A 221 -10.29 5.23 -10.61
N ILE A 222 -10.74 6.20 -9.82
CA ILE A 222 -11.56 7.31 -10.30
C ILE A 222 -10.93 8.63 -9.84
N SER A 223 -10.42 9.41 -10.78
CA SER A 223 -9.88 10.76 -10.53
C SER A 223 -10.95 11.68 -9.94
N ARG A 224 -10.56 12.61 -9.05
CA ARG A 224 -11.44 13.44 -8.22
C ARG A 224 -12.63 14.05 -8.96
N SER A 225 -12.40 14.62 -10.15
CA SER A 225 -13.44 15.29 -10.94
C SER A 225 -14.51 14.36 -11.51
N ASN A 226 -14.24 13.05 -11.54
CA ASN A 226 -15.11 12.03 -12.12
C ASN A 226 -15.80 11.17 -11.06
N ILE A 227 -15.59 11.43 -9.77
CA ILE A 227 -16.21 10.66 -8.69
C ILE A 227 -17.73 10.90 -8.70
N PRO A 228 -18.56 9.86 -8.89
CA PRO A 228 -20.00 10.00 -8.79
C PRO A 228 -20.43 10.44 -7.39
N ASN A 229 -21.39 11.36 -7.31
CA ASN A 229 -21.93 11.84 -6.02
C ASN A 229 -22.48 10.71 -5.14
N SER A 230 -22.86 9.57 -5.73
CA SER A 230 -23.34 8.39 -5.00
C SER A 230 -22.26 7.67 -4.18
N LEU A 231 -20.97 7.94 -4.41
CA LEU A 231 -19.85 7.26 -3.73
C LEU A 231 -19.27 8.04 -2.54
N SER A 232 -20.07 8.92 -1.93
CA SER A 232 -19.63 9.75 -0.79
C SER A 232 -19.21 8.93 0.43
N ALA A 233 -18.35 9.51 1.28
CA ALA A 233 -17.90 8.93 2.56
C ALA A 233 -19.04 8.46 3.50
N THR A 234 -20.22 9.08 3.37
CA THR A 234 -21.41 8.81 4.19
C THR A 234 -22.37 7.82 3.56
N ALA A 235 -22.00 7.20 2.44
CA ALA A 235 -22.84 6.17 1.83
C ALA A 235 -23.01 5.01 2.83
N GLU A 236 -24.23 4.76 3.29
CA GLU A 236 -24.49 3.60 4.16
C GLU A 236 -24.41 2.28 3.40
N ASN A 237 -24.54 2.33 2.07
CA ASN A 237 -24.42 1.20 1.17
C ASN A 237 -23.63 1.61 -0.06
N PHE A 238 -22.69 0.75 -0.46
CA PHE A 238 -21.89 0.92 -1.66
C PHE A 238 -22.50 0.10 -2.80
N ASP A 239 -22.76 0.76 -3.93
CA ASP A 239 -23.28 0.15 -5.16
C ASP A 239 -22.17 0.14 -6.22
N THR A 240 -21.64 -1.04 -6.52
CA THR A 240 -20.54 -1.19 -7.49
C THR A 240 -21.01 -1.08 -8.93
N SER A 241 -22.32 -1.14 -9.21
CA SER A 241 -22.85 -1.04 -10.58
C SER A 241 -22.64 0.34 -11.23
N VAL A 242 -22.34 1.36 -10.42
CA VAL A 242 -22.08 2.73 -10.89
C VAL A 242 -20.62 2.95 -11.32
N LEU A 243 -19.72 1.99 -11.09
CA LEU A 243 -18.28 2.13 -11.35
C LEU A 243 -17.90 1.87 -12.81
N GLY A 244 -18.76 1.15 -13.56
CA GLY A 244 -18.45 0.75 -14.93
C GLY A 244 -17.33 -0.30 -15.02
N THR A 245 -16.59 -0.29 -16.12
CA THR A 245 -15.51 -1.26 -16.38
C THR A 245 -14.34 -1.07 -15.40
N PRO A 246 -13.85 -2.14 -14.74
CA PRO A 246 -12.72 -2.04 -13.81
C PRO A 246 -11.40 -1.71 -14.50
N THR A 247 -10.49 -1.10 -13.76
CA THR A 247 -9.10 -0.89 -14.20
C THR A 247 -8.36 -2.22 -14.25
N ALA A 248 -8.53 -3.07 -13.24
CA ALA A 248 -8.00 -4.43 -13.19
C ALA A 248 -9.09 -5.42 -12.75
N GLU A 249 -9.11 -6.61 -13.34
CA GLU A 249 -9.99 -7.71 -12.94
C GLU A 249 -9.21 -9.02 -12.88
N TYR A 250 -9.36 -9.75 -11.78
CA TYR A 250 -8.75 -11.05 -11.54
C TYR A 250 -9.84 -12.06 -11.20
N SER A 251 -9.98 -13.09 -12.02
CA SER A 251 -11.02 -14.12 -11.83
C SER A 251 -10.72 -15.00 -10.62
N SER A 252 -11.66 -15.12 -9.68
CA SER A 252 -11.52 -16.02 -8.53
C SER A 252 -11.57 -17.50 -8.93
N SER A 253 -11.97 -17.82 -10.18
CA SER A 253 -11.91 -19.19 -10.70
C SER A 253 -10.49 -19.75 -10.77
N THR A 254 -9.51 -18.88 -10.97
CA THR A 254 -8.07 -19.19 -11.01
C THR A 254 -7.35 -18.62 -9.77
N CYS A 255 -7.90 -17.55 -9.19
CA CYS A 255 -7.30 -16.75 -8.11
C CYS A 255 -8.16 -16.70 -6.84
N SER A 256 -8.46 -17.85 -6.24
CA SER A 256 -9.22 -17.89 -4.98
C SER A 256 -8.33 -17.48 -3.81
N LEU A 257 -8.69 -16.41 -3.12
CA LEU A 257 -8.05 -15.94 -1.88
C LEU A 257 -9.02 -16.15 -0.69
N GLU A 258 -8.49 -16.29 0.52
CA GLU A 258 -9.32 -16.61 1.71
C GLU A 258 -9.59 -15.39 2.59
N SER A 259 -8.60 -14.93 3.35
CA SER A 259 -8.75 -13.78 4.24
C SER A 259 -7.48 -12.93 4.27
N LEU A 260 -7.66 -11.62 4.16
CA LEU A 260 -6.59 -10.65 3.99
C LEU A 260 -6.72 -9.51 5.02
N PHE A 261 -5.59 -9.08 5.57
CA PHE A 261 -5.44 -7.80 6.29
C PHE A 261 -5.14 -6.69 5.29
N GLU A 262 -5.38 -5.42 5.64
CA GLU A 262 -5.06 -4.26 4.80
C GLU A 262 -3.83 -3.53 5.37
N PRO A 263 -2.64 -3.64 4.76
CA PRO A 263 -1.54 -2.75 5.10
C PRO A 263 -1.55 -1.46 4.27
N LEU A 264 -0.99 -0.41 4.87
CA LEU A 264 -0.64 0.82 4.18
C LEU A 264 0.75 1.25 4.64
N ASN A 265 1.66 1.48 3.69
CA ASN A 265 3.04 1.84 4.00
C ASN A 265 3.71 2.72 2.94
N ILE A 266 4.83 3.31 3.35
CA ILE A 266 5.83 3.88 2.46
C ILE A 266 7.17 3.24 2.81
N ALA A 267 7.69 2.39 1.94
CA ALA A 267 9.06 1.91 2.00
C ALA A 267 9.98 2.82 1.17
N LEU A 268 11.29 2.73 1.42
CA LEU A 268 12.31 3.49 0.70
C LEU A 268 13.35 2.54 0.11
N CYS A 269 13.68 2.72 -1.16
CA CYS A 269 14.58 1.85 -1.91
C CYS A 269 14.08 0.40 -1.92
N GLY A 270 14.78 -0.50 -1.20
CA GLY A 270 14.43 -1.91 -1.12
C GLY A 270 14.50 -2.66 -2.44
N ASP A 271 13.85 -3.81 -2.47
CA ASP A 271 13.91 -4.78 -3.57
C ASP A 271 13.25 -4.29 -4.87
N PHE A 272 12.52 -3.16 -4.83
CA PHE A 272 11.79 -2.63 -5.98
C PHE A 272 12.19 -1.20 -6.34
N ALA A 273 11.86 -0.21 -5.51
CA ALA A 273 12.20 1.20 -5.81
C ALA A 273 13.71 1.45 -5.84
N GLY A 274 14.50 0.63 -5.14
CA GLY A 274 15.95 0.72 -5.05
C GLY A 274 16.71 0.08 -6.20
N LEU A 275 16.04 -0.70 -7.07
CA LEU A 275 16.69 -1.33 -8.22
C LEU A 275 17.17 -0.25 -9.20
N PRO A 276 18.48 -0.15 -9.50
CA PRO A 276 19.00 0.90 -10.37
C PRO A 276 18.29 0.98 -11.72
N ALA A 277 18.04 -0.17 -12.35
CA ALA A 277 17.35 -0.24 -13.64
C ALA A 277 15.91 0.29 -13.63
N LEU A 278 15.25 0.36 -12.47
CA LEU A 278 13.90 0.91 -12.32
C LEU A 278 13.92 2.35 -11.81
N LEU A 279 14.83 2.64 -10.87
CA LEU A 279 15.04 3.97 -10.31
C LEU A 279 15.40 4.98 -11.41
N GLU A 280 16.39 4.64 -12.24
CA GLU A 280 16.94 5.53 -13.28
C GLU A 280 15.98 5.76 -14.46
N GLN A 281 14.86 5.03 -14.54
CA GLN A 281 13.81 5.33 -15.53
C GLN A 281 13.10 6.65 -15.25
N THR A 282 13.07 7.06 -13.99
CA THR A 282 12.27 8.23 -13.54
C THR A 282 13.03 9.17 -12.60
N CYS A 283 14.26 8.81 -12.22
CA CYS A 283 15.12 9.57 -11.34
C CYS A 283 16.50 9.78 -11.95
N PRO A 284 17.27 10.79 -11.47
CA PRO A 284 18.65 10.96 -11.90
C PRO A 284 19.46 9.66 -11.75
N PRO A 285 20.35 9.36 -12.74
CA PRO A 285 21.17 8.16 -12.70
C PRO A 285 22.08 8.15 -11.46
N LEU A 286 22.36 6.97 -10.93
CA LEU A 286 23.31 6.81 -9.84
C LEU A 286 24.74 6.95 -10.39
N GLU A 287 25.56 7.76 -9.74
CA GLU A 287 26.94 8.04 -10.18
C GLU A 287 27.97 7.30 -9.33
N GLY A 288 28.90 6.58 -9.96
CA GLY A 288 30.03 5.95 -9.28
C GLY A 288 29.62 4.80 -8.36
N ASP A 289 29.95 4.90 -7.08
CA ASP A 289 29.61 3.92 -6.02
C ASP A 289 28.30 4.26 -5.30
N LYS A 290 27.58 5.28 -5.77
CA LYS A 290 26.30 5.67 -5.19
C LYS A 290 25.24 4.59 -5.41
N THR A 291 24.43 4.44 -4.38
CA THR A 291 23.29 3.52 -4.30
C THR A 291 22.02 4.34 -4.06
N CYS A 292 20.84 3.72 -4.19
CA CYS A 292 19.59 4.37 -3.79
C CYS A 292 19.68 4.91 -2.35
N TYR A 293 20.16 4.07 -1.41
CA TYR A 293 20.37 4.42 -0.01
C TYR A 293 21.27 5.65 0.19
N THR A 294 22.48 5.63 -0.38
CA THR A 294 23.49 6.68 -0.19
C THR A 294 23.23 7.96 -0.99
N THR A 295 22.21 7.96 -1.84
CA THR A 295 21.79 9.11 -2.65
C THR A 295 20.55 9.77 -2.09
N TYR A 296 19.55 8.98 -1.69
CA TYR A 296 18.22 9.49 -1.39
C TYR A 296 17.83 9.33 0.09
N VAL A 297 18.35 8.34 0.81
CA VAL A 297 17.82 7.98 2.14
C VAL A 297 18.58 8.63 3.29
N ILE A 298 19.91 8.65 3.24
CA ILE A 298 20.73 9.23 4.30
C ILE A 298 20.86 10.76 4.15
N ASP A 299 21.64 11.37 5.05
CA ASP A 299 21.92 12.81 5.11
C ASP A 299 20.63 13.66 5.24
N ASP A 300 20.67 14.91 4.77
CA ASP A 300 19.48 15.76 4.63
C ASP A 300 18.75 15.40 3.33
N ALA A 301 17.50 14.96 3.47
CA ALA A 301 16.65 14.56 2.36
C ALA A 301 15.31 15.32 2.37
N SER A 302 15.32 16.55 2.90
CA SER A 302 14.11 17.37 3.04
C SER A 302 13.40 17.64 1.70
N ALA A 303 14.17 17.94 0.65
CA ALA A 303 13.66 18.12 -0.70
C ALA A 303 13.22 16.79 -1.35
N THR A 304 13.95 15.71 -1.10
CA THR A 304 13.67 14.37 -1.67
C THR A 304 12.30 13.85 -1.23
N TYR A 305 11.95 14.04 0.05
CA TYR A 305 10.74 13.47 0.64
C TYR A 305 9.62 14.48 0.89
N ALA A 306 9.67 15.67 0.27
CA ALA A 306 8.62 16.67 0.38
C ALA A 306 7.23 16.14 -0.06
N ASN A 307 7.21 15.24 -1.05
CA ASN A 307 5.99 14.63 -1.59
C ASN A 307 5.82 13.15 -1.20
N ALA A 308 6.57 12.66 -0.21
CA ALA A 308 6.50 11.28 0.23
C ALA A 308 5.48 11.14 1.39
N TYR A 309 4.20 11.36 1.09
CA TYR A 309 3.12 11.22 2.06
C TYR A 309 1.79 10.82 1.44
N PHE A 310 1.02 10.07 2.22
CA PHE A 310 -0.42 9.96 2.01
C PHE A 310 -1.13 11.14 2.67
N GLU A 311 -2.14 11.69 2.00
CA GLU A 311 -3.15 12.55 2.61
C GLU A 311 -4.53 12.01 2.27
N LEU A 312 -5.18 11.43 3.27
CA LEU A 312 -6.39 10.64 3.12
C LEU A 312 -7.60 11.39 3.66
N ASN A 313 -8.68 11.38 2.90
CA ASN A 313 -10.00 11.74 3.42
C ASN A 313 -10.54 10.59 4.29
N TYR A 314 -10.51 9.36 3.78
CA TYR A 314 -10.93 8.16 4.51
C TYR A 314 -10.44 6.86 3.87
N ILE A 315 -10.46 5.78 4.65
CA ILE A 315 -10.50 4.40 4.16
C ILE A 315 -11.78 3.77 4.73
N ASN A 316 -12.69 3.35 3.87
CA ASN A 316 -13.94 2.71 4.26
C ASN A 316 -13.96 1.25 3.82
N VAL A 317 -14.58 0.40 4.64
CA VAL A 317 -14.83 -1.01 4.34
C VAL A 317 -16.32 -1.27 4.37
N TYR A 318 -16.82 -1.85 3.28
CA TYR A 318 -18.21 -2.29 3.14
C TYR A 318 -18.22 -3.80 2.98
N THR A 319 -19.02 -4.53 3.73
CA THR A 319 -19.02 -5.99 3.60
C THR A 319 -20.40 -6.58 3.84
N THR A 320 -20.74 -7.59 3.05
CA THR A 320 -21.93 -8.43 3.30
C THR A 320 -21.68 -9.48 4.37
N ASN A 321 -20.41 -9.69 4.73
CA ASN A 321 -20.02 -10.55 5.82
C ASN A 321 -20.08 -9.74 7.12
N GLN A 322 -21.20 -9.86 7.84
CA GLN A 322 -21.28 -9.38 9.22
C GLN A 322 -20.11 -10.03 9.99
N THR A 323 -19.08 -9.27 10.34
CA THR A 323 -17.92 -9.83 11.06
C THR A 323 -18.39 -10.42 12.38
N ALA A 324 -18.38 -11.74 12.50
CA ALA A 324 -18.14 -12.38 13.79
C ALA A 324 -16.72 -11.96 14.17
N GLY A 325 -16.59 -11.15 15.24
CA GLY A 325 -15.29 -10.79 15.80
C GLY A 325 -14.47 -12.05 16.03
N GLY A 326 -13.49 -12.28 15.17
CA GLY A 326 -12.48 -13.31 15.37
C GLY A 326 -11.53 -12.80 16.44
N ASP A 327 -11.80 -13.14 17.70
CA ASP A 327 -10.81 -13.00 18.77
C ASP A 327 -9.53 -13.76 18.36
N LEU A 328 -8.46 -13.02 18.09
CA LEU A 328 -7.09 -13.56 18.10
C LEU A 328 -6.57 -13.56 19.55
N PRO A 329 -5.63 -14.47 19.92
CA PRO A 329 -5.41 -14.88 21.30
C PRO A 329 -5.02 -13.71 22.20
N SER A 330 -5.68 -13.68 23.36
CA SER A 330 -5.49 -12.74 24.46
C SER A 330 -4.01 -12.44 24.73
N ALA A 331 -3.57 -11.23 24.38
CA ALA A 331 -2.46 -10.58 25.06
C ALA A 331 -2.97 -10.13 26.44
N SER A 332 -2.84 -11.00 27.43
CA SER A 332 -2.97 -10.62 28.85
C SER A 332 -2.00 -9.46 29.14
N GLY A 333 -2.55 -8.27 29.40
CA GLY A 333 -1.78 -7.12 29.87
C GLY A 333 -2.38 -5.78 29.46
N ILE A 334 -3.44 -5.35 30.15
CA ILE A 334 -4.12 -4.08 29.92
C ILE A 334 -3.20 -2.88 30.21
N GLY A 335 -3.08 -2.01 29.22
CA GLY A 335 -3.04 -0.57 29.41
C GLY A 335 -3.91 0.08 28.33
N LYS A 336 -5.16 0.48 28.67
CA LYS A 336 -5.99 1.32 27.81
C LYS A 336 -5.32 2.70 27.70
N SER A 337 -4.45 2.89 26.72
CA SER A 337 -3.97 4.21 26.34
C SER A 337 -4.90 4.80 25.29
N THR A 338 -5.71 5.76 25.70
CA THR A 338 -6.44 6.64 24.80
C THR A 338 -5.40 7.49 24.07
N MET A 339 -5.21 7.25 22.77
CA MET A 339 -4.29 8.01 21.93
C MET A 339 -4.87 9.41 21.73
N THR A 340 -4.33 10.41 22.44
CA THR A 340 -4.66 11.81 22.19
C THR A 340 -3.66 12.36 21.18
N VAL A 341 -4.00 12.29 19.89
CA VAL A 341 -3.22 12.96 18.83
C VAL A 341 -3.57 14.44 18.86
N THR A 342 -2.60 15.28 19.21
CA THR A 342 -2.78 16.73 19.30
C THR A 342 -2.72 17.35 17.90
N ALA A 343 -3.69 18.20 17.56
CA ALA A 343 -3.63 19.04 16.37
C ALA A 343 -2.37 19.93 16.43
N GLY A 344 -1.49 19.82 15.45
CA GLY A 344 -0.22 20.54 15.41
C GLY A 344 -0.42 22.04 15.20
N VAL A 345 -0.25 22.85 16.25
CA VAL A 345 -0.16 24.32 16.12
C VAL A 345 1.30 24.69 15.82
N SER A 346 1.55 25.27 14.64
CA SER A 346 2.84 25.89 14.31
C SER A 346 3.17 27.03 15.27
N ARG A 347 4.28 26.93 16.01
CA ARG A 347 4.84 28.06 16.78
C ARG A 347 5.97 28.72 16.00
N THR A 348 5.74 29.97 15.61
CA THR A 348 6.76 30.90 15.11
C THR A 348 7.73 31.24 16.24
N VAL A 349 9.03 30.97 16.07
CA VAL A 349 10.07 31.37 17.02
C VAL A 349 10.66 32.72 16.60
N SER A 350 10.32 33.77 17.34
CA SER A 350 11.03 35.05 17.33
C SER A 350 12.21 35.00 18.28
N GLY A 351 13.40 35.40 17.81
CA GLY A 351 14.66 35.30 18.52
C GLY A 351 14.81 36.18 19.76
N GLY A 352 15.80 35.81 20.57
CA GLY A 352 16.30 36.59 21.70
C GLY A 352 17.51 35.89 22.30
N GLY A 353 18.72 36.39 21.99
CA GLY A 353 19.97 35.85 22.50
C GLY A 353 20.25 36.24 23.95
N SER A 354 21.08 35.45 24.64
CA SER A 354 22.02 35.91 25.66
C SER A 354 23.02 34.82 25.99
N ALA A 355 24.26 35.25 26.23
CA ALA A 355 25.47 34.45 26.33
C ALA A 355 25.91 34.16 27.78
N ALA A 356 26.79 33.15 27.90
CA ALA A 356 27.77 32.88 28.97
C ALA A 356 27.20 32.34 30.32
N THR A 357 27.83 31.44 31.07
CA THR A 357 29.26 31.19 31.34
C THR A 357 29.56 29.77 31.85
N ASN A 358 30.75 29.27 31.48
CA ASN A 358 31.74 28.45 32.21
C ASN A 358 31.36 27.47 33.35
N GLY A 359 31.91 26.26 33.22
CA GLY A 359 32.13 25.31 34.32
C GLY A 359 33.07 24.17 33.89
N THR A 360 34.37 24.40 34.01
CA THR A 360 35.45 23.42 33.84
C THR A 360 35.41 22.31 34.89
N ASN A 361 35.67 21.07 34.50
CA ASN A 361 36.52 20.20 35.31
C ASN A 361 37.22 19.13 34.46
N ALA A 362 38.55 19.15 34.56
CA ALA A 362 39.47 18.19 33.99
C ALA A 362 39.63 16.99 34.93
N GLY A 363 39.86 15.80 34.36
CA GLY A 363 40.18 14.58 35.08
C GLY A 363 40.76 13.53 34.13
N SER A 364 42.08 13.48 34.10
CA SER A 364 43.01 12.73 33.24
C SER A 364 43.11 11.22 33.51
N GLY A 365 43.54 10.49 32.46
CA GLY A 365 44.35 9.24 32.53
C GLY A 365 43.54 7.96 32.29
N ALA A 366 43.96 6.96 31.53
CA ALA A 366 45.23 6.67 30.86
C ALA A 366 45.00 5.57 29.80
N SER A 367 45.95 5.47 28.87
CA SER A 367 46.11 4.51 27.78
C SER A 367 46.22 3.03 28.19
N SER A 368 45.68 2.12 27.36
CA SER A 368 46.37 0.87 27.01
C SER A 368 45.79 0.24 25.73
N SER A 369 46.70 -0.05 24.80
CA SER A 369 46.59 -0.83 23.57
C SER A 369 46.21 -2.30 23.79
N GLY A 370 45.55 -2.91 22.79
CA GLY A 370 45.86 -4.30 22.41
C GLY A 370 44.68 -5.20 22.02
N MET A 371 44.83 -5.80 20.83
CA MET A 371 44.29 -7.10 20.38
C MET A 371 42.93 -7.16 19.69
N ARG A 372 43.05 -7.08 18.36
CA ARG A 372 42.36 -7.85 17.32
C ARG A 372 41.86 -9.24 17.78
N ASN A 373 40.61 -9.55 17.42
CA ASN A 373 40.22 -10.89 16.98
C ASN A 373 39.13 -10.75 15.92
N GLY A 374 39.43 -11.25 14.73
CA GLY A 374 38.50 -11.35 13.61
C GLY A 374 37.56 -12.53 13.79
N VAL A 375 36.37 -12.40 13.24
CA VAL A 375 35.44 -13.51 13.01
C VAL A 375 35.12 -13.48 11.53
N GLU A 376 35.66 -14.46 10.81
CA GLU A 376 35.32 -14.77 9.42
C GLU A 376 33.88 -15.28 9.35
N TRP A 377 33.09 -14.74 8.42
CA TRP A 377 31.89 -15.40 7.91
C TRP A 377 32.16 -15.81 6.47
N GLY A 378 32.07 -17.12 6.25
CA GLY A 378 32.48 -17.80 5.02
C GLY A 378 31.61 -17.47 3.82
N VAL A 379 32.29 -17.29 2.69
CA VAL A 379 31.74 -17.29 1.34
C VAL A 379 31.70 -18.74 0.85
N MET A 380 30.51 -19.22 0.49
CA MET A 380 30.27 -20.47 -0.24
C MET A 380 29.11 -20.16 -1.20
N GLY A 381 29.15 -20.38 -2.50
CA GLY A 381 30.15 -20.94 -3.39
C GLY A 381 29.47 -21.04 -4.76
N LEU A 382 29.92 -20.26 -5.74
CA LEU A 382 29.57 -20.39 -7.15
C LEU A 382 30.48 -21.45 -7.76
N LEU A 383 29.92 -22.58 -8.20
CA LEU A 383 30.59 -23.54 -9.05
C LEU A 383 29.70 -23.87 -10.24
N GLY A 384 30.12 -23.36 -11.40
CA GLY A 384 29.61 -23.78 -12.70
C GLY A 384 30.13 -25.16 -13.08
N LEU A 385 29.38 -25.84 -13.94
CA LEU A 385 29.82 -27.03 -14.65
C LEU A 385 29.45 -26.88 -16.13
N GLY A 386 30.47 -26.49 -16.90
CA GLY A 386 30.99 -27.19 -18.07
C GLY A 386 30.02 -27.78 -19.11
N LEU A 387 30.14 -27.24 -20.32
CA LEU A 387 29.80 -27.87 -21.59
C LEU A 387 30.24 -29.35 -21.69
N GLY A 388 29.37 -30.17 -22.27
CA GLY A 388 29.72 -31.44 -22.92
C GLY A 388 29.06 -31.50 -24.29
N LEU A 389 29.90 -31.48 -25.34
CA LEU A 389 29.54 -31.53 -26.76
C LEU A 389 29.49 -33.00 -27.23
N VAL A 390 28.67 -33.25 -28.27
CA VAL A 390 28.85 -34.23 -29.36
C VAL A 390 28.22 -35.63 -29.23
N LEU A 391 27.41 -35.90 -30.26
CA LEU A 391 26.75 -37.11 -30.78
C LEU A 391 25.41 -37.52 -30.17
#